data_AF-A0AB74D8C2-F1
#
_entry.id   AF-A0AB74D8C2-F1
#
_cell.length_a   1.000
_cell.length_b   1.000
_cell.length_c   1.000
_cell.angle_alpha   90.00
_cell.angle_beta   90.00
_cell.angle_gamma   90.00
#
_symmetry.space_group_name_H-M   'P 1'
#
loop_
_entity.id
_entity.type
_entity.pdbx_description
1 polymer ?
#
loop_
_entity_poly.entity_id
_entity_poly.type
_entity_poly.pdbx_seq_one_letter_code
_entity_poly.pdbx_strand_id
1 'polypeptide(L)'
;MAFMKQSEFADLCGVSRQAVLNWKREGKLVMQGARVDVDASLARLGRVRRGGSPVQLDAGKEAVVDIEIQPGESLDQAAERLAGEIDVDGTSFDEARRIKEVYLALLHRLDFEKKSGALVELDTASTVLFEEFRAQRDAWLNWPAKVGPLIASELGIEADKITSVLVAHVHKQIAQLGEPEVQFSEDR
;
A
#
# COMPACT_ATOMS: atom_id res chain seq x y z
N MET A 1 12.27 -5.51 46.37
CA MET A 1 11.73 -6.71 47.03
C MET A 1 10.37 -6.41 47.65
N ALA A 2 9.36 -6.25 46.80
CA ALA A 2 7.98 -6.12 47.25
C ALA A 2 7.40 -7.53 47.49
N PHE A 3 6.87 -7.76 48.70
CA PHE A 3 6.18 -9.01 49.05
C PHE A 3 4.70 -8.75 49.23
N MET A 4 3.87 -9.30 48.36
CA MET A 4 2.42 -9.08 48.39
C MET A 4 1.62 -10.37 48.49
N LYS A 5 0.32 -10.25 48.79
CA LYS A 5 -0.57 -11.41 48.80
C LYS A 5 -0.84 -11.89 47.37
N GLN A 6 -1.16 -13.17 47.22
CA GLN A 6 -1.44 -13.76 45.90
C GLN A 6 -2.64 -13.11 45.19
N SER A 7 -3.62 -12.58 45.92
CA SER A 7 -4.74 -11.83 45.35
C SER A 7 -4.29 -10.51 44.76
N GLU A 8 -3.51 -9.74 45.52
CA GLU A 8 -2.94 -8.46 45.07
C GLU A 8 -2.01 -8.66 43.87
N PHE A 9 -1.25 -9.77 43.84
CA PHE A 9 -0.43 -10.13 42.69
C PHE A 9 -1.25 -10.51 41.46
N ALA A 10 -2.41 -11.15 41.66
CA ALA A 10 -3.34 -11.46 40.57
C ALA A 10 -3.91 -10.18 39.95
N ASP A 11 -4.30 -9.23 40.80
CA ASP A 11 -4.82 -7.92 40.39
C ASP A 11 -3.73 -7.11 39.66
N LEU A 12 -2.51 -7.09 40.18
CA LEU A 12 -1.35 -6.43 39.55
C LEU A 12 -1.06 -7.00 38.15
N CYS A 13 -1.17 -8.31 38.00
CA CYS A 13 -0.97 -8.99 36.72
C CYS A 13 -2.23 -9.03 35.84
N GLY A 14 -3.37 -8.46 36.27
CA GLY A 14 -4.62 -8.51 35.52
C GLY A 14 -5.12 -9.94 35.22
N VAL A 15 -4.79 -10.93 36.06
CA VAL A 15 -5.18 -12.33 35.88
C VAL A 15 -6.08 -12.84 37.00
N SER A 16 -6.76 -13.96 36.78
CA SER A 16 -7.57 -14.59 37.82
C SER A 16 -6.69 -15.18 38.94
N ARG A 17 -7.22 -15.21 40.16
CA ARG A 17 -6.58 -15.85 41.32
C ARG A 17 -6.25 -17.33 41.07
N GLN A 18 -7.05 -18.01 40.25
CA GLN A 18 -6.82 -19.39 39.84
C GLN A 18 -5.57 -19.53 38.96
N ALA A 19 -5.28 -18.55 38.11
CA ALA A 19 -4.07 -18.52 37.29
C ALA A 19 -2.81 -18.42 38.17
N VAL A 20 -2.83 -17.57 39.20
CA VAL A 20 -1.74 -17.43 40.17
C VAL A 20 -1.53 -18.73 40.98
N LEU A 21 -2.62 -19.42 41.36
CA LEU A 21 -2.53 -20.74 42.01
C LEU A 21 -1.90 -21.80 41.09
N ASN A 22 -2.25 -21.79 39.80
CA ASN A 22 -1.64 -22.67 38.81
C ASN A 22 -0.14 -22.37 38.64
N TRP A 23 0.26 -21.09 38.57
CA TRP A 23 1.69 -20.73 38.49
C TRP A 23 2.47 -21.11 39.74
N LYS A 24 1.84 -21.03 40.93
CA LYS A 24 2.43 -21.55 42.16
C LYS A 24 2.64 -23.06 42.07
N ARG A 25 1.64 -23.82 41.61
CA ARG A 25 1.72 -25.28 41.44
C ARG A 25 2.77 -25.68 40.41
N GLU A 26 2.92 -24.89 39.35
CA GLU A 26 3.92 -25.07 38.29
C GLU A 26 5.33 -24.58 38.69
N GLY A 27 5.51 -24.06 39.91
CA GLY A 27 6.81 -23.59 40.42
C GLY A 27 7.31 -22.29 39.77
N LYS A 28 6.45 -21.58 39.03
CA LYS A 28 6.79 -20.36 38.28
C LYS A 28 6.84 -19.11 39.17
N LEU A 29 6.29 -19.17 40.38
CA LEU A 29 6.32 -18.06 41.36
C LEU A 29 7.38 -18.30 42.43
N VAL A 30 8.02 -17.21 42.86
CA VAL A 30 8.90 -17.20 44.03
C VAL A 30 8.07 -16.82 45.25
N MET A 31 7.89 -17.78 46.16
CA MET A 31 7.12 -17.60 47.38
C MET A 31 8.07 -17.45 48.57
N GLN A 32 7.75 -16.49 49.44
CA GLN A 32 8.37 -16.37 50.75
C GLN A 32 7.27 -16.59 51.81
N GLY A 33 7.17 -17.85 52.27
CA GLY A 33 6.06 -18.30 53.11
C GLY A 33 4.69 -18.13 52.41
N ALA A 34 3.85 -17.27 52.95
CA ALA A 34 2.50 -17.00 52.41
C ALA A 34 2.43 -15.85 51.38
N ARG A 35 3.54 -15.13 51.15
CA ARG A 35 3.60 -13.95 50.27
C ARG A 35 4.41 -14.23 49.00
N VAL A 36 4.05 -13.55 47.91
CA VAL A 36 4.71 -13.64 46.61
C VAL A 36 5.82 -12.58 46.56
N ASP A 37 7.03 -12.98 46.22
CA ASP A 37 8.08 -12.05 45.81
C ASP A 37 7.78 -11.56 44.40
N VAL A 38 7.35 -10.31 44.29
CA VAL A 38 6.84 -9.72 43.05
C VAL A 38 7.93 -9.66 42.00
N ASP A 39 9.09 -9.14 42.39
CA ASP A 39 10.21 -8.87 41.49
C ASP A 39 10.77 -10.20 40.95
N ALA A 40 10.97 -11.18 41.83
CA ALA A 40 11.50 -12.49 41.43
C ALA A 40 10.47 -13.34 40.67
N SER A 41 9.17 -13.20 40.98
CA SER A 41 8.10 -13.91 40.27
C SER A 41 7.85 -13.33 38.88
N LEU A 42 7.86 -12.01 38.72
CA LEU A 42 7.78 -11.36 37.42
C LEU A 42 9.01 -11.70 36.57
N ALA A 43 10.21 -11.72 37.15
CA ALA A 43 11.42 -12.15 36.45
C ALA A 43 11.34 -13.60 35.96
N ARG A 44 10.75 -14.52 36.74
CA ARG A 44 10.52 -15.90 36.30
C ARG A 44 9.43 -16.02 35.24
N LEU A 45 8.35 -15.27 35.37
CA LEU A 45 7.24 -15.29 34.41
C LEU A 45 7.65 -14.67 33.06
N GLY A 46 8.44 -13.60 33.08
CA GLY A 46 9.01 -12.97 31.88
C GLY A 46 9.97 -13.88 31.11
N ARG A 47 10.68 -14.78 31.80
CA ARG A 47 11.56 -15.79 31.17
C ARG A 47 10.81 -17.00 30.58
N VAL A 48 9.50 -17.16 30.82
CA VAL A 48 8.78 -18.45 30.59
C VAL A 48 7.65 -18.39 29.55
N ARG A 49 7.20 -17.24 29.04
CA ARG A 49 5.94 -17.23 28.25
C ARG A 49 6.07 -17.35 26.73
N ARG A 50 5.60 -18.50 26.23
CA ARG A 50 4.56 -18.60 25.20
C ARG A 50 3.21 -18.16 25.83
N GLY A 51 2.69 -16.98 25.46
CA GLY A 51 1.27 -16.60 25.61
C GLY A 51 0.84 -15.81 26.88
N GLY A 52 0.57 -14.50 26.70
CA GLY A 52 -0.29 -13.64 27.52
C GLY A 52 0.41 -12.71 28.53
N SER A 53 0.12 -11.40 28.50
CA SER A 53 0.84 -10.25 29.13
C SER A 53 0.57 -10.04 30.65
N PRO A 54 1.37 -9.22 31.38
CA PRO A 54 1.04 -7.78 31.56
C PRO A 54 2.26 -6.85 31.87
N VAL A 55 2.58 -5.93 30.94
CA VAL A 55 3.32 -4.64 31.13
C VAL A 55 4.81 -4.76 31.54
N GLN A 56 5.80 -4.21 30.83
CA GLN A 56 5.87 -3.00 30.00
C GLN A 56 6.66 -3.30 28.72
N LEU A 57 6.12 -2.90 27.56
CA LEU A 57 6.90 -2.85 26.31
C LEU A 57 7.88 -1.69 26.47
N ASP A 58 9.13 -2.00 26.78
CA ASP A 58 10.21 -1.04 26.60
C ASP A 58 10.22 -0.65 25.13
N ALA A 59 10.08 0.65 24.89
CA ALA A 59 10.18 1.30 23.60
C ALA A 59 11.61 1.16 23.04
N GLY A 60 11.96 -0.05 22.61
CA GLY A 60 13.07 -0.27 21.69
C GLY A 60 12.62 0.18 20.32
N LYS A 61 13.05 1.38 19.91
CA LYS A 61 12.94 1.97 18.56
C LYS A 61 12.19 1.08 17.57
N GLU A 62 10.89 1.31 17.44
CA GLU A 62 10.14 0.84 16.28
C GLU A 62 10.77 1.52 15.05
N ALA A 63 11.63 0.79 14.35
CA ALA A 63 12.00 1.14 13.00
C ALA A 63 10.74 0.94 12.17
N VAL A 64 9.95 2.00 12.05
CA VAL A 64 8.99 2.10 10.95
C VAL A 64 9.86 2.04 9.70
N VAL A 65 9.88 0.87 9.06
CA VAL A 65 10.49 0.74 7.75
C VAL A 65 9.54 1.50 6.82
N ASP A 66 9.85 2.76 6.55
CA ASP A 66 9.20 3.50 5.49
C ASP A 66 9.58 2.81 4.18
N ILE A 67 8.62 2.12 3.59
CA ILE A 67 8.81 1.37 2.36
C ILE A 67 8.64 2.35 1.20
N GLU A 68 9.73 2.99 0.81
CA GLU A 68 9.80 3.69 -0.47
C GLU A 68 10.08 2.67 -1.58
N ILE A 69 9.22 2.68 -2.60
CA ILE A 69 9.45 1.96 -3.86
C ILE A 69 10.43 2.81 -4.66
N GLN A 70 11.59 2.25 -5.02
CA GLN A 70 12.59 3.01 -5.77
C GLN A 70 12.15 3.22 -7.23
N PRO A 71 12.55 4.33 -7.88
CA PRO A 71 12.18 4.60 -9.27
C PRO A 71 12.68 3.49 -10.22
N GLY A 72 11.75 2.80 -10.89
CA GLY A 72 12.05 1.72 -11.83
C GLY A 72 12.14 0.31 -11.21
N GLU A 73 11.94 0.18 -9.90
CA GLU A 73 11.84 -1.11 -9.21
C GLU A 73 10.47 -1.75 -9.48
N SER A 74 10.43 -3.00 -9.91
CA SER A 74 9.16 -3.75 -9.98
C SER A 74 8.67 -4.08 -8.57
N LEU A 75 7.36 -4.27 -8.40
CA LEU A 75 6.79 -4.63 -7.10
C LEU A 75 7.41 -5.92 -6.53
N ASP A 76 7.76 -6.87 -7.38
CA ASP A 76 8.42 -8.11 -6.99
C ASP A 76 9.87 -7.87 -6.53
N GLN A 77 10.59 -6.95 -7.19
CA GLN A 77 11.94 -6.55 -6.80
C GLN A 77 11.96 -5.81 -5.46
N ALA A 78 10.98 -4.92 -5.24
CA ALA A 78 10.80 -4.25 -3.95
C ALA A 78 10.48 -5.25 -2.84
N ALA A 79 9.63 -6.24 -3.12
CA ALA A 79 9.31 -7.31 -2.17
C ALA A 79 10.52 -8.20 -1.85
N GLU A 80 11.33 -8.57 -2.84
CA GLU A 80 12.55 -9.36 -2.65
C GLU A 80 13.62 -8.60 -1.85
N ARG A 81 13.81 -7.31 -2.12
CA ARG A 81 14.71 -6.44 -1.37
C ARG A 81 14.27 -6.31 0.09
N LEU A 82 12.99 -6.01 0.32
CA LEU A 82 12.42 -5.92 1.66
C LEU A 82 12.50 -7.26 2.41
N ALA A 83 12.30 -8.39 1.71
CA ALA A 83 12.45 -9.71 2.30
C ALA A 83 13.91 -10.04 2.67
N GLY A 84 14.87 -9.55 1.88
CA GLY A 84 16.30 -9.69 2.15
C GLY A 84 16.84 -8.80 3.27
N GLU A 85 16.16 -7.67 3.56
CA GLU A 85 16.50 -6.75 4.65
C GLU A 85 15.98 -7.20 6.03
N ILE A 86 15.07 -8.18 6.08
CA ILE A 86 14.56 -8.72 7.35
C ILE A 86 15.63 -9.64 7.97
N ASP A 87 16.25 -9.18 9.07
CA ASP A 87 17.15 -10.01 9.89
C ASP A 87 16.35 -11.13 10.58
N VAL A 88 16.34 -12.31 9.95
CA VAL A 88 15.59 -13.50 10.40
C VAL A 88 16.05 -13.98 11.77
N ASP A 89 17.30 -13.73 12.16
CA ASP A 89 17.85 -14.14 13.46
C ASP A 89 17.61 -13.11 14.59
N GLY A 90 17.36 -11.84 14.24
CA GLY A 90 17.07 -10.74 15.18
C GLY A 90 15.59 -10.40 15.38
N THR A 91 14.71 -10.79 14.44
CA THR A 91 13.29 -10.41 14.44
C THR A 91 12.46 -11.36 15.32
N SER A 92 11.71 -10.82 16.27
CA SER A 92 10.80 -11.64 17.10
C SER A 92 9.67 -12.24 16.25
N PHE A 93 9.22 -13.45 16.59
CA PHE A 93 8.11 -14.10 15.88
C PHE A 93 6.84 -13.24 15.83
N ASP A 94 6.55 -12.49 16.91
CA ASP A 94 5.39 -11.61 16.98
C ASP A 94 5.54 -10.40 16.05
N GLU A 95 6.76 -9.91 15.86
CA GLU A 95 7.09 -8.81 14.94
C GLU A 95 6.98 -9.26 13.49
N ALA A 96 7.53 -10.43 13.15
CA ALA A 96 7.38 -11.04 11.83
C ALA A 96 5.91 -11.28 11.48
N ARG A 97 5.10 -11.68 12.46
CA ARG A 97 3.65 -11.83 12.29
C ARG A 97 2.95 -10.50 12.03
N ARG A 98 3.25 -9.45 12.81
CA ARG A 98 2.69 -8.10 12.62
C ARG A 98 3.00 -7.59 11.22
N ILE A 99 4.25 -7.69 10.78
CA ILE A 99 4.70 -7.27 9.44
C ILE A 99 3.88 -7.99 8.37
N LYS A 100 3.77 -9.32 8.44
CA LYS A 100 2.94 -10.10 7.51
C LYS A 100 1.48 -9.64 7.48
N GLU A 101 0.88 -9.40 8.65
CA GLU A 101 -0.52 -8.96 8.74
C GLU A 101 -0.74 -7.57 8.12
N VAL A 102 0.23 -6.64 8.28
CA VAL A 102 0.20 -5.33 7.63
C VAL A 102 0.28 -5.47 6.10
N TYR A 103 1.22 -6.26 5.58
CA TYR A 103 1.33 -6.49 4.14
C TYR A 103 0.08 -7.14 3.56
N LEU A 104 -0.53 -8.09 4.29
CA LEU A 104 -1.78 -8.71 3.86
C LEU A 104 -2.92 -7.69 3.80
N ALA A 105 -3.00 -6.77 4.76
CA ALA A 105 -3.99 -5.70 4.76
C ALA A 105 -3.79 -4.73 3.59
N LEU A 106 -2.54 -4.37 3.27
CA LEU A 106 -2.21 -3.54 2.10
C LEU A 106 -2.57 -4.23 0.79
N LEU A 107 -2.25 -5.53 0.66
CA LEU A 107 -2.61 -6.32 -0.51
C LEU A 107 -4.13 -6.40 -0.70
N HIS A 108 -4.88 -6.67 0.37
CA HIS A 108 -6.35 -6.69 0.32
C HIS A 108 -6.93 -5.32 -0.04
N ARG A 109 -6.31 -4.23 0.43
CA ARG A 109 -6.71 -2.87 0.04
C ARG A 109 -6.46 -2.63 -1.45
N LEU A 110 -5.27 -2.97 -1.97
CA LEU A 110 -4.97 -2.88 -3.40
C LEU A 110 -5.97 -3.68 -4.23
N ASP A 111 -6.25 -4.91 -3.82
CA ASP A 111 -7.23 -5.79 -4.46
C ASP A 111 -8.63 -5.19 -4.47
N PHE A 112 -9.03 -4.56 -3.36
CA PHE A 112 -10.28 -3.84 -3.26
C PHE A 112 -10.32 -2.62 -4.19
N GLU A 113 -9.27 -1.81 -4.23
CA GLU A 113 -9.16 -0.64 -5.10
C GLU A 113 -9.18 -1.03 -6.60
N LYS A 114 -8.53 -2.14 -6.97
CA LYS A 114 -8.61 -2.73 -8.32
C LYS A 114 -10.02 -3.23 -8.64
N LYS A 115 -10.64 -4.02 -7.76
CA LYS A 115 -11.98 -4.61 -7.98
C LYS A 115 -13.10 -3.58 -7.94
N SER A 116 -12.94 -2.51 -7.16
CA SER A 116 -13.88 -1.38 -7.14
C SER A 116 -13.76 -0.47 -8.36
N GLY A 117 -12.73 -0.66 -9.19
CA GLY A 117 -12.46 0.15 -10.39
C GLY A 117 -11.83 1.51 -10.08
N ALA A 118 -11.34 1.72 -8.86
CA ALA A 118 -10.60 2.93 -8.49
C ALA A 118 -9.20 2.97 -9.12
N LEU A 119 -8.61 1.80 -9.40
CA LEU A 119 -7.32 1.66 -10.08
C LEU A 119 -7.51 0.99 -11.45
N VAL A 120 -6.78 1.49 -12.45
CA VAL A 120 -6.70 0.92 -13.80
C VAL A 120 -5.23 0.66 -14.13
N GLU A 121 -4.97 -0.45 -14.83
CA GLU A 121 -3.64 -0.78 -15.31
C GLU A 121 -3.19 0.27 -16.35
N LEU A 122 -2.02 0.86 -16.11
CA LEU A 122 -1.52 2.01 -16.90
C LEU A 122 -1.35 1.67 -18.38
N ASP A 123 -0.92 0.46 -18.73
CA ASP A 123 -0.78 0.00 -20.10
C ASP A 123 -2.13 -0.06 -20.85
N THR A 124 -3.16 -0.58 -20.16
CA THR A 124 -4.53 -0.61 -20.68
C THR A 124 -5.08 0.80 -20.86
N ALA A 125 -4.92 1.68 -19.87
CA ALA A 125 -5.34 3.08 -19.97
C ALA A 125 -4.63 3.80 -21.13
N SER A 126 -3.32 3.57 -21.28
CA SER A 126 -2.50 4.18 -22.34
C SER A 126 -2.93 3.71 -23.73
N THR A 127 -3.22 2.42 -23.89
CA THR A 127 -3.70 1.85 -25.15
C THR A 127 -5.04 2.44 -25.54
N VAL A 128 -6.01 2.43 -24.62
CA VAL A 128 -7.35 3.00 -24.86
C VAL A 128 -7.23 4.48 -25.24
N LEU A 129 -6.46 5.25 -24.46
CA LEU A 129 -6.28 6.68 -24.73
C LEU A 129 -5.63 6.92 -26.10
N PHE A 130 -4.60 6.14 -26.44
CA PHE A 130 -3.92 6.25 -27.74
C PHE A 130 -4.85 5.90 -28.90
N GLU A 131 -5.64 4.83 -28.78
CA GLU A 131 -6.62 4.43 -29.79
C GLU A 131 -7.71 5.48 -29.98
N GLU A 132 -8.23 6.07 -28.90
CA GLU A 132 -9.22 7.14 -28.95
C GLU A 132 -8.65 8.42 -29.62
N PHE A 133 -7.46 8.86 -29.25
CA PHE A 133 -6.82 10.01 -29.90
C PHE A 133 -6.51 9.74 -31.38
N ARG A 134 -6.11 8.51 -31.70
CA ARG A 134 -5.93 8.09 -33.09
C ARG A 134 -7.24 8.16 -33.86
N ALA A 135 -8.33 7.63 -33.31
CA ALA A 135 -9.66 7.68 -33.91
C ALA A 135 -10.11 9.14 -34.12
N GLN A 136 -9.86 10.02 -33.15
CA GLN A 136 -10.16 11.45 -33.27
C GLN A 136 -9.33 12.12 -34.38
N ARG A 137 -8.03 11.81 -34.47
CA ARG A 137 -7.16 12.32 -35.56
C ARG A 137 -7.67 11.86 -36.92
N ASP A 138 -7.95 10.57 -37.06
CA ASP A 138 -8.42 9.99 -38.32
C ASP A 138 -9.82 10.53 -38.70
N ALA A 139 -10.68 10.85 -37.72
CA ALA A 139 -11.93 11.54 -37.94
C ALA A 139 -11.73 12.97 -38.49
N TRP A 140 -10.79 13.73 -37.93
CA TRP A 140 -10.44 15.06 -38.43
C TRP A 140 -9.85 15.02 -39.83
N LEU A 141 -8.95 14.08 -40.13
CA LEU A 141 -8.36 13.94 -41.47
C LEU A 141 -9.42 13.65 -42.56
N ASN A 142 -10.47 12.90 -42.19
CA ASN A 142 -11.58 12.58 -43.11
C ASN A 142 -12.68 13.65 -43.13
N TRP A 143 -12.71 14.57 -42.17
CA TRP A 143 -13.75 15.58 -42.03
C TRP A 143 -13.84 16.55 -43.23
N PRO A 144 -12.73 17.08 -43.79
CA PRO A 144 -12.78 17.92 -44.99
C PRO A 144 -13.49 17.27 -46.18
N ALA A 145 -13.27 15.98 -46.42
CA ALA A 145 -13.91 15.27 -47.52
C ALA A 145 -15.43 15.11 -47.32
N LYS A 146 -15.89 15.07 -46.06
CA LYS A 146 -17.32 14.96 -45.71
C LYS A 146 -18.03 16.30 -45.77
N VAL A 147 -17.40 17.36 -45.26
CA VAL A 147 -18.05 18.66 -45.05
C VAL A 147 -17.72 19.67 -46.15
N GLY A 148 -16.57 19.54 -46.81
CA GLY A 148 -16.12 20.41 -47.90
C GLY A 148 -17.15 20.57 -49.02
N PRO A 149 -17.74 19.49 -49.56
CA PRO A 149 -18.80 19.59 -50.56
C PRO A 149 -20.09 20.28 -50.06
N LEU A 150 -20.43 20.11 -48.78
CA LEU A 150 -21.62 20.74 -48.18
C LEU A 150 -21.44 22.25 -48.07
N ILE A 151 -20.29 22.69 -47.53
CA ILE A 151 -19.93 24.12 -47.45
C ILE A 151 -19.85 24.74 -48.84
N ALA A 152 -19.26 24.02 -49.80
CA ALA A 152 -19.18 24.48 -51.18
C ALA A 152 -20.55 24.70 -51.82
N SER A 153 -21.49 23.79 -51.57
CA SER A 153 -22.89 23.93 -52.01
C SER A 153 -23.59 25.13 -51.38
N GLU A 154 -23.37 25.39 -50.09
CA GLU A 154 -23.97 26.53 -49.38
C GLU A 154 -23.43 27.88 -49.87
N LEU A 155 -22.14 27.94 -50.17
CA LEU A 155 -21.46 29.18 -50.60
C LEU A 155 -21.45 29.38 -52.12
N GLY A 156 -21.89 28.38 -52.90
CA GLY A 156 -21.85 28.41 -54.37
C GLY A 156 -20.42 28.39 -54.94
N ILE A 157 -19.48 27.78 -54.23
CA ILE A 157 -18.06 27.67 -54.61
C ILE A 157 -17.79 26.25 -55.12
N GLU A 158 -16.75 26.07 -55.94
CA GLU A 158 -16.29 24.76 -56.39
C GLU A 158 -15.84 23.87 -55.21
N ALA A 159 -16.40 22.66 -55.12
CA ALA A 159 -16.19 21.73 -53.99
C ALA A 159 -14.72 21.33 -53.77
N ASP A 160 -13.97 21.13 -54.85
CA ASP A 160 -12.56 20.73 -54.78
C ASP A 160 -11.69 21.84 -54.18
N LYS A 161 -12.01 23.11 -54.45
CA LYS A 161 -11.29 24.26 -53.89
C LYS A 161 -11.53 24.38 -52.39
N ILE A 162 -12.77 24.23 -51.92
CA ILE A 162 -13.07 24.29 -50.48
C ILE A 162 -12.43 23.10 -49.76
N THR A 163 -12.57 21.89 -50.29
CA THR A 163 -12.03 20.68 -49.68
C THR A 163 -10.50 20.74 -49.56
N SER A 164 -9.79 21.18 -50.61
CA SER A 164 -8.33 21.31 -50.57
C SER A 164 -7.82 22.33 -49.55
N VAL A 165 -8.50 23.48 -49.42
CA VAL A 165 -8.18 24.49 -48.39
C VAL A 165 -8.41 23.93 -47.00
N LEU A 166 -9.53 23.25 -46.76
CA LEU A 166 -9.83 22.64 -45.47
C LEU A 166 -8.81 21.55 -45.10
N VAL A 167 -8.40 20.70 -46.04
CA VAL A 167 -7.36 19.69 -45.81
C VAL A 167 -6.07 20.33 -45.34
N ALA A 168 -5.61 21.40 -45.98
CA ALA A 168 -4.39 22.10 -45.60
C ALA A 168 -4.46 22.66 -44.17
N HIS A 169 -5.58 23.30 -43.81
CA HIS A 169 -5.78 23.86 -42.47
C HIS A 169 -5.90 22.79 -41.38
N VAL A 170 -6.64 21.71 -41.64
CA VAL A 170 -6.79 20.60 -40.70
C VAL A 170 -5.46 19.90 -40.48
N HIS A 171 -4.68 19.64 -41.53
CA HIS A 171 -3.35 19.04 -41.39
C HIS A 171 -2.42 19.93 -40.55
N LYS A 172 -2.43 21.25 -40.78
CA LYS A 172 -1.65 22.20 -39.98
C LYS A 172 -2.07 22.16 -38.51
N GLN A 173 -3.37 22.14 -38.22
CA GLN A 173 -3.89 22.07 -36.85
C GLN A 173 -3.46 20.77 -36.15
N ILE A 174 -3.61 19.62 -36.81
CA ILE A 174 -3.22 18.32 -36.25
C ILE A 174 -1.71 18.29 -35.96
N ALA A 175 -0.89 18.83 -36.86
CA ALA A 175 0.56 18.91 -36.65
C ALA A 175 0.91 19.74 -35.41
N GLN A 176 0.23 20.87 -35.19
CA GLN A 176 0.44 21.71 -34.00
C GLN A 176 0.02 21.02 -32.69
N LEU A 177 -0.98 20.14 -32.73
CA LEU A 177 -1.43 19.37 -31.57
C LEU A 177 -0.51 18.19 -31.22
N GLY A 178 0.37 17.77 -32.13
CA GLY A 178 1.24 16.60 -31.99
C GLY A 178 2.49 16.81 -31.11
N GLU A 179 2.72 18.02 -30.58
CA GLU A 179 3.87 18.37 -29.73
C GLU A 179 3.52 18.63 -28.25
N PRO A 180 2.74 17.79 -27.53
CA PRO A 180 2.58 17.97 -26.09
C PRO A 180 3.82 17.41 -25.35
N GLU A 181 4.53 18.28 -24.62
CA GLU A 181 5.49 17.83 -23.61
C GLU A 181 4.72 17.22 -22.44
N VAL A 182 4.69 15.89 -22.37
CA VAL A 182 4.06 15.20 -21.23
C VAL A 182 5.07 15.11 -20.09
N GLN A 183 4.96 16.02 -19.13
CA GLN A 183 5.74 16.00 -17.89
C GLN A 183 5.00 15.15 -16.86
N PHE A 184 5.40 13.88 -16.71
CA PHE A 184 4.89 13.00 -15.65
C PHE A 184 5.64 13.15 -14.32
N SER A 185 6.56 14.11 -14.20
CA SER A 185 7.27 14.40 -12.97
C SER A 185 6.48 15.40 -12.12
N GLU A 186 5.48 14.92 -11.40
CA GLU A 186 5.17 15.52 -10.10
C GLU A 186 6.01 14.79 -9.07
N ASP A 187 7.05 15.49 -8.57
CA ASP A 187 7.74 15.15 -7.33
C ASP A 187 6.70 14.87 -6.23
N ARG A 188 6.63 13.64 -5.76
CA ARG A 188 6.03 13.32 -4.47
C ARG A 188 6.87 12.27 -3.76
#